data_AF-A0A9N9E1L4-F1
#
_entry.id   AF-A0A9N9E1L4-F1
#
_cell.length_a   1.000
_cell.length_b   1.000
_cell.length_c   1.000
_cell.angle_alpha   90.00
_cell.angle_beta   90.00
_cell.angle_gamma   90.00
#
_symmetry.space_group_name_H-M   'P 1'
#
loop_
_entity.id
_entity.type
_entity.pdbx_description
1 polymer ?
#
loop_
_entity_poly.entity_id
_entity_poly.type
_entity_poly.pdbx_seq_one_letter_code
_entity_poly.pdbx_strand_id
1 'polypeptide(L)'
;KEMLSEARARLANTQGKKAKRKAREKQLEEARRLASLQKRRELKAAGIELKTKKKKKGMDYNADIPFEKRPALGFYDTSAERNRPAESAMTNVALQKLEGKRRAEIADEKRRKRQKVGKEDREGGAINFVPARNAQLNKIKQAEQISKRRKLVLPAPQVGEDELEQIVKIGFAGETAKAVVGENEGSTSLGDYTPATTLPLRTPRTVRTGGAPTTPKTPGTVMTLRTPSRTPGPASAAAIKQLKAGLLSLPKPKNDFEIILPEVEETTEDADDMQGVEEDASDRDRKLRELQAAEERARLARRSLAVQRNLPRPATVNSRALWETSTDESAGMNDIELMICEEMSKLLSNDLVKYPVAGSKITGSDSAPPIEEFPDELMAVARQTINDEYQSLIQNNGSDTQDRLLPSDTELQATWTKVHDDINNEDNTIEKLQYIHE
;
A
#
# COMPACT_ATOMS: atom_id res chain seq x y z
N LYS A 1 7.70 36.08 43.24
CA LYS A 1 7.89 34.86 42.40
C LYS A 1 6.82 33.81 42.68
N GLU A 2 6.54 33.52 43.95
CA GLU A 2 5.50 32.57 44.38
C GLU A 2 4.08 32.93 43.89
N MET A 3 3.71 34.22 43.99
CA MET A 3 2.44 34.72 43.47
C MET A 3 2.24 34.45 41.96
N LEU A 4 3.30 34.58 41.15
CA LEU A 4 3.23 34.30 39.72
C LEU A 4 3.13 32.81 39.43
N SER A 5 3.81 31.95 40.19
CA SER A 5 3.65 30.50 40.06
C SER A 5 2.27 30.03 40.49
N GLU A 6 1.70 30.60 41.54
CA GLU A 6 0.35 30.29 41.98
C GLU A 6 -0.69 30.74 40.93
N ALA A 7 -0.55 31.95 40.40
CA ALA A 7 -1.41 32.45 39.32
C ALA A 7 -1.36 31.54 38.09
N ARG A 8 -0.17 31.10 37.67
CA ARG A 8 -0.01 30.13 36.56
C ARG A 8 -0.68 28.79 36.87
N ALA A 9 -0.52 28.27 38.09
CA ALA A 9 -1.16 27.02 38.50
C ALA A 9 -2.69 27.13 38.55
N ARG A 10 -3.23 28.27 39.01
CA ARG A 10 -4.68 28.54 39.01
C ARG A 10 -5.23 28.65 37.59
N LEU A 11 -4.54 29.36 36.69
CA LEU A 11 -4.94 29.50 35.28
C LEU A 11 -4.89 28.17 34.50
N ALA A 12 -3.91 27.31 34.77
CA ALA A 12 -3.78 26.01 34.09
C ALA A 12 -4.79 24.96 34.58
N ASN A 13 -5.23 25.05 35.84
CA ASN A 13 -6.16 24.09 36.43
C ASN A 13 -7.62 24.42 36.07
N THR A 14 -8.15 23.72 35.07
CA THR A 14 -9.57 23.81 34.70
C THR A 14 -10.44 22.72 35.34
N GLN A 15 -9.81 21.72 35.99
CA GLN A 15 -10.49 20.54 36.52
C GLN A 15 -10.83 20.64 38.01
N GLY A 16 -12.08 20.33 38.36
CA GLY A 16 -12.54 20.22 39.75
C GLY A 16 -12.09 18.94 40.47
N LYS A 17 -12.41 18.85 41.77
CA LYS A 17 -12.01 17.72 42.66
C LYS A 17 -12.47 16.35 42.14
N LYS A 18 -13.69 16.24 41.60
CA LYS A 18 -14.25 14.98 41.09
C LYS A 18 -13.52 14.48 39.84
N ALA A 19 -13.20 15.39 38.91
CA ALA A 19 -12.43 15.06 37.71
C ALA A 19 -11.01 14.59 38.06
N LYS A 20 -10.31 15.31 38.95
CA LYS A 20 -8.99 14.91 39.44
C LYS A 20 -9.00 13.55 40.14
N ARG A 21 -10.02 13.30 40.98
CA ARG A 21 -10.20 11.99 41.64
C ARG A 21 -10.44 10.88 40.62
N LYS A 22 -11.34 11.09 39.64
CA LYS A 22 -11.64 10.10 38.60
C LYS A 22 -10.45 9.81 37.69
N ALA A 23 -9.63 10.82 37.36
CA ALA A 23 -8.39 10.62 36.63
C ALA A 23 -7.40 9.73 37.41
N ARG A 24 -7.25 9.96 38.72
CA ARG A 24 -6.41 9.12 39.58
C ARG A 24 -6.97 7.70 39.73
N GLU A 25 -8.29 7.57 39.91
CA GLU A 25 -8.95 6.26 39.96
C GLU A 25 -8.71 5.46 38.67
N LYS A 26 -8.83 6.09 37.50
CA LYS A 26 -8.54 5.48 36.21
C LYS A 26 -7.09 4.99 36.11
N GLN A 27 -6.12 5.82 36.52
CA GLN A 27 -4.69 5.43 36.54
C GLN A 27 -4.42 4.25 37.48
N LEU A 28 -5.02 4.25 38.66
CA LEU A 28 -4.89 3.14 39.61
C LEU A 28 -5.56 1.86 39.10
N GLU A 29 -6.67 1.98 38.38
CA GLU A 29 -7.35 0.85 37.75
C GLU A 29 -6.52 0.25 36.60
N GLU A 30 -5.91 1.08 35.75
CA GLU A 30 -4.97 0.64 34.72
C GLU A 30 -3.76 -0.08 35.34
N ALA A 31 -3.17 0.48 36.41
CA ALA A 31 -2.06 -0.15 37.13
C ALA A 31 -2.45 -1.51 37.74
N ARG A 32 -3.63 -1.60 38.39
CA ARG A 32 -4.16 -2.85 38.93
C ARG A 32 -4.41 -3.87 37.82
N ARG A 33 -4.97 -3.45 36.68
CA ARG A 33 -5.20 -4.29 35.51
C ARG A 33 -3.88 -4.87 35.00
N LEU A 34 -2.85 -4.06 34.81
CA LEU A 34 -1.53 -4.52 34.35
C LEU A 34 -0.88 -5.52 35.32
N ALA A 35 -0.89 -5.22 36.62
CA ALA A 35 -0.36 -6.13 37.63
C ALA A 35 -1.11 -7.48 37.66
N SER A 36 -2.44 -7.46 37.53
CA SER A 36 -3.24 -8.68 37.45
C SER A 36 -2.98 -9.49 36.18
N LEU A 37 -2.76 -8.82 35.04
CA LEU A 37 -2.42 -9.46 33.77
C LEU A 37 -1.04 -10.11 33.82
N GLN A 38 -0.06 -9.44 34.45
CA GLN A 38 1.27 -10.02 34.66
C GLN A 38 1.17 -11.32 35.48
N LYS A 39 0.50 -11.28 36.65
CA LYS A 39 0.30 -12.48 37.48
C LYS A 39 -0.41 -13.60 36.72
N ARG A 40 -1.43 -13.27 35.92
CA ARG A 40 -2.16 -14.25 35.10
C ARG A 40 -1.27 -14.84 34.01
N ARG A 41 -0.40 -14.05 33.39
CA ARG A 41 0.57 -14.54 32.39
C ARG A 41 1.58 -15.48 33.03
N GLU A 42 2.12 -15.13 34.20
CA GLU A 42 3.07 -15.97 34.95
C GLU A 42 2.44 -17.30 35.35
N LEU A 43 1.21 -17.29 35.87
CA LEU A 43 0.49 -18.51 36.21
C LEU A 43 0.15 -19.36 34.98
N LYS A 44 -0.29 -18.73 33.89
CA LYS A 44 -0.56 -19.43 32.63
C LYS A 44 0.70 -20.03 32.03
N ALA A 45 1.83 -19.31 32.09
CA ALA A 45 3.13 -19.81 31.65
C ALA A 45 3.62 -20.99 32.51
N ALA A 46 3.30 -20.98 33.81
CA ALA A 46 3.51 -22.10 34.72
C ALA A 46 2.48 -23.24 34.57
N GLY A 47 1.49 -23.11 33.69
CA GLY A 47 0.44 -24.12 33.49
C GLY A 47 -0.65 -24.17 34.57
N ILE A 48 -0.72 -23.18 35.47
CA ILE A 48 -1.72 -23.13 36.54
C ILE A 48 -2.98 -22.40 36.05
N GLU A 49 -4.07 -23.14 35.91
CA GLU A 49 -5.36 -22.59 35.49
C GLU A 49 -6.20 -22.08 36.67
N LEU A 50 -6.34 -20.76 36.78
CA LEU A 50 -7.25 -20.14 37.76
C LEU A 50 -8.61 -19.81 37.15
N LYS A 51 -9.68 -20.27 37.80
CA LYS A 51 -11.07 -19.90 37.45
C LYS A 51 -11.38 -18.48 37.90
N THR A 52 -11.76 -17.60 36.97
CA THR A 52 -12.21 -16.23 37.29
C THR A 52 -13.67 -16.23 37.75
N LYS A 53 -13.98 -15.49 38.83
CA LYS A 53 -15.36 -15.32 39.31
C LYS A 53 -16.15 -14.45 38.33
N LYS A 54 -17.29 -14.97 37.84
CA LYS A 54 -18.23 -14.21 37.01
C LYS A 54 -19.00 -13.20 37.87
N LYS A 55 -19.29 -12.02 37.33
CA LYS A 55 -20.14 -11.03 37.99
C LYS A 55 -21.59 -11.54 37.94
N LYS A 56 -22.31 -11.46 39.06
CA LYS A 56 -23.73 -11.87 39.15
C LYS A 56 -24.70 -10.86 38.51
N LYS A 57 -24.26 -9.61 38.32
CA LYS A 57 -25.09 -8.51 37.83
C LYS A 57 -24.46 -7.93 36.56
N GLY A 58 -25.25 -7.91 35.49
CA GLY A 58 -24.82 -7.47 34.16
C GLY A 58 -24.71 -8.62 33.17
N MET A 59 -24.82 -8.29 31.89
CA MET A 59 -24.64 -9.22 30.78
C MET A 59 -23.14 -9.36 30.44
N ASP A 60 -22.75 -10.54 29.98
CA ASP A 60 -21.39 -10.79 29.47
C ASP A 60 -21.31 -10.44 27.99
N TYR A 61 -20.78 -9.26 27.69
CA TYR A 61 -20.60 -8.73 26.32
C TYR A 61 -19.71 -9.60 25.42
N ASN A 62 -18.89 -10.48 26.01
CA ASN A 62 -18.04 -11.38 25.25
C ASN A 62 -18.77 -12.68 24.86
N ALA A 63 -19.81 -13.06 25.60
CA ALA A 63 -20.54 -14.32 25.37
C ALA A 63 -21.75 -14.13 24.44
N ASP A 64 -22.38 -12.95 24.47
CA ASP A 64 -23.59 -12.66 23.70
C ASP A 64 -23.60 -11.22 23.19
N ILE A 65 -24.33 -10.98 22.09
CA ILE A 65 -24.52 -9.66 21.50
C ILE A 65 -25.70 -8.99 22.21
N PRO A 66 -25.50 -7.88 22.96
CA PRO A 66 -26.52 -7.41 23.90
C PRO A 66 -27.88 -7.05 23.31
N PHE A 67 -27.88 -6.41 22.15
CA PHE A 67 -29.08 -5.97 21.46
C PHE A 67 -28.94 -6.30 19.98
N GLU A 68 -28.87 -7.60 19.67
CA GLU A 68 -28.76 -8.07 18.30
C GLU A 68 -29.99 -7.63 17.49
N LYS A 69 -29.76 -6.78 16.49
CA LYS A 69 -30.73 -6.48 15.45
C LYS A 69 -30.23 -7.12 14.17
N ARG A 70 -30.89 -8.19 13.72
CA ARG A 70 -30.52 -8.87 12.49
C ARG A 70 -30.64 -7.90 11.30
N PRO A 71 -29.68 -7.92 10.36
CA PRO A 71 -29.80 -7.14 9.14
C PRO A 71 -31.11 -7.53 8.44
N ALA A 72 -31.76 -6.54 7.82
CA ALA A 72 -32.97 -6.82 7.06
C ALA A 72 -32.64 -7.78 5.92
N LEU A 73 -33.50 -8.78 5.70
CA LEU A 73 -33.34 -9.71 4.60
C LEU A 73 -33.46 -8.94 3.28
N GLY A 74 -32.42 -9.01 2.46
CA GLY A 74 -32.37 -8.39 1.14
C GLY A 74 -32.87 -9.34 0.04
N PHE A 75 -32.83 -8.86 -1.20
CA PHE A 75 -33.16 -9.66 -2.38
C PHE A 75 -32.06 -10.67 -2.76
N TYR A 76 -30.82 -10.42 -2.34
CA TYR A 76 -29.67 -11.27 -2.63
C TYR A 76 -29.37 -12.21 -1.47
N ASP A 77 -28.98 -13.46 -1.80
CA ASP A 77 -28.52 -14.43 -0.80
C ASP A 77 -27.13 -14.05 -0.27
N THR A 78 -26.98 -14.03 1.04
CA THR A 78 -25.76 -13.67 1.78
C THR A 78 -25.13 -14.87 2.51
N SER A 79 -25.63 -16.08 2.26
CA SER A 79 -25.13 -17.32 2.87
C SER A 79 -23.64 -17.56 2.59
N ALA A 80 -23.18 -17.29 1.36
CA ALA A 80 -21.79 -17.44 0.94
C ALA A 80 -20.83 -16.51 1.70
N GLU A 81 -21.23 -15.25 1.94
CA GLU A 81 -20.41 -14.29 2.69
C GLU A 81 -20.30 -14.65 4.17
N ARG A 82 -21.40 -15.16 4.76
CA ARG A 82 -21.43 -15.60 6.16
C ARG A 82 -20.46 -16.75 6.44
N ASN A 83 -20.25 -17.60 5.45
CA ASN A 83 -19.37 -18.77 5.55
C ASN A 83 -17.90 -18.43 5.27
N ARG A 84 -17.58 -17.19 4.87
CA ARG A 84 -16.19 -16.78 4.69
C ARG A 84 -15.45 -16.83 6.03
N PRO A 85 -14.33 -17.55 6.15
CA PRO A 85 -13.56 -17.57 7.38
C PRO A 85 -13.04 -16.16 7.69
N ALA A 86 -13.23 -15.71 8.93
CA ALA A 86 -12.66 -14.45 9.38
C ALA A 86 -11.13 -14.51 9.26
N GLU A 87 -10.52 -13.48 8.66
CA GLU A 87 -9.07 -13.44 8.51
C GLU A 87 -8.35 -13.59 9.85
N SER A 88 -7.29 -14.39 9.81
CA SER A 88 -6.66 -15.11 10.91
C SER A 88 -6.39 -14.33 12.21
N ALA A 89 -6.42 -15.09 13.30
CA ALA A 89 -6.22 -14.63 14.66
C ALA A 89 -5.02 -13.69 14.83
N MET A 90 -5.30 -12.48 15.34
CA MET A 90 -4.29 -11.50 15.74
C MET A 90 -3.50 -11.98 16.97
N THR A 91 -2.64 -12.98 16.77
CA THR A 91 -1.68 -13.42 17.78
C THR A 91 -0.55 -12.40 17.87
N ASN A 92 -0.11 -12.09 19.10
CA ASN A 92 1.00 -11.17 19.37
C ASN A 92 0.82 -9.71 18.89
N VAL A 93 -0.41 -9.22 18.81
CA VAL A 93 -0.67 -7.82 18.44
C VAL A 93 -0.70 -6.91 19.67
N ALA A 94 0.04 -5.79 19.60
CA ALA A 94 0.02 -4.75 20.63
C ALA A 94 -1.34 -4.03 20.66
N LEU A 95 -1.81 -3.71 21.86
CA LEU A 95 -3.09 -3.00 22.07
C LEU A 95 -3.15 -1.66 21.30
N GLN A 96 -2.04 -0.95 21.18
CA GLN A 96 -1.95 0.30 20.41
C GLN A 96 -2.20 0.09 18.91
N LYS A 97 -1.82 -1.07 18.35
CA LYS A 97 -2.09 -1.39 16.93
C LYS A 97 -3.57 -1.66 16.70
N LEU A 98 -4.27 -2.23 17.68
CA LEU A 98 -5.72 -2.48 17.63
C LEU A 98 -6.52 -1.19 17.79
N GLU A 99 -6.13 -0.31 18.72
CA GLU A 99 -6.80 0.98 18.95
C GLU A 99 -6.48 2.03 17.88
N GLY A 100 -5.36 1.86 17.17
CA GLY A 100 -4.82 2.86 16.26
C GLY A 100 -4.17 4.05 16.98
N LYS A 101 -3.65 5.01 16.19
CA LYS A 101 -3.05 6.24 16.74
C LYS A 101 -4.14 7.15 17.33
N ARG A 102 -3.91 7.66 18.54
CA ARG A 102 -4.84 8.62 19.16
C ARG A 102 -4.83 9.94 18.41
N ARG A 103 -5.99 10.60 18.32
CA ARG A 103 -6.10 11.94 17.69
C ARG A 103 -5.11 12.96 18.25
N ALA A 104 -4.85 12.91 19.57
CA ALA A 104 -3.88 13.79 20.23
C ALA A 104 -2.45 13.54 19.74
N GLU A 105 -2.03 12.27 19.60
CA GLU A 105 -0.70 11.92 19.10
C GLU A 105 -0.52 12.37 17.64
N ILE A 106 -1.53 12.18 16.81
CA ILE A 106 -1.52 12.63 15.40
C ILE A 106 -1.40 14.17 15.34
N ALA A 107 -2.15 14.89 16.19
CA ALA A 107 -2.10 16.34 16.23
C ALA A 107 -0.74 16.86 16.72
N ASP A 108 -0.16 16.21 17.74
CA ASP A 108 1.16 16.55 18.26
C ASP A 108 2.27 16.26 17.27
N GLU A 109 2.20 15.14 16.54
CA GLU A 109 3.12 14.78 15.47
C GLU A 109 3.10 15.83 14.35
N LYS A 110 1.90 16.22 13.91
CA LYS A 110 1.73 17.30 12.92
C LYS A 110 2.23 18.65 13.44
N ARG A 111 1.96 18.98 14.71
CA ARG A 111 2.45 20.22 15.34
C ARG A 111 3.98 20.24 15.41
N ARG A 112 4.60 19.13 15.81
CA ARG A 112 6.06 18.98 15.86
C ARG A 112 6.67 19.09 14.47
N LYS A 113 6.06 18.48 13.45
CA LYS A 113 6.49 18.62 12.05
C LYS A 113 6.45 20.08 11.59
N ARG A 114 5.35 20.79 11.85
CA ARG A 114 5.22 22.23 11.54
C ARG A 114 6.24 23.09 12.29
N GLN A 115 6.49 22.79 13.57
CA GLN A 115 7.50 23.49 14.36
C GLN A 115 8.92 23.22 13.86
N LYS A 116 9.22 22.00 13.39
CA LYS A 116 10.52 21.66 12.79
C LYS A 116 10.74 22.45 11.50
N VAL A 117 9.77 22.43 10.59
CA VAL A 117 9.82 23.21 9.33
C VAL A 117 10.00 24.70 9.64
N GLY A 118 9.18 25.28 10.51
CA GLY A 118 9.30 26.69 10.87
C GLY A 118 10.55 27.05 11.69
N LYS A 119 11.28 26.06 12.24
CA LYS A 119 12.59 26.27 12.88
C LYS A 119 13.70 26.21 11.84
N GLU A 120 13.63 25.28 10.89
CA GLU A 120 14.54 25.20 9.74
C GLU A 120 14.45 26.48 8.88
N ASP A 121 13.24 27.01 8.66
CA ASP A 121 13.03 28.29 7.97
C ASP A 121 13.60 29.50 8.72
N ARG A 122 13.73 29.41 10.07
CA ARG A 122 14.28 30.48 10.91
C ARG A 122 15.79 30.34 11.16
N GLU A 123 16.30 29.12 11.26
CA GLU A 123 17.74 28.81 11.34
C GLU A 123 18.41 28.95 9.96
N GLY A 124 17.65 28.87 8.86
CA GLY A 124 18.03 29.37 7.53
C GLY A 124 18.07 30.90 7.43
N GLY A 125 18.38 31.58 8.54
CA GLY A 125 18.53 33.03 8.57
C GLY A 125 19.74 33.47 7.74
N ALA A 126 19.46 34.29 6.72
CA ALA A 126 20.36 35.32 6.19
C ALA A 126 21.79 34.89 5.79
N ILE A 127 21.92 33.82 5.03
CA ILE A 127 23.07 33.65 4.13
C ILE A 127 22.55 33.62 2.70
N ASN A 128 23.00 34.60 1.91
CA ASN A 128 22.60 34.95 0.53
C ASN A 128 22.81 33.84 -0.53
N PHE A 129 22.86 32.56 -0.13
CA PHE A 129 23.17 31.44 -1.01
C PHE A 129 21.92 30.73 -1.58
N VAL A 130 20.77 30.85 -0.92
CA VAL A 130 19.49 30.25 -1.39
C VAL A 130 18.88 31.00 -2.59
N PRO A 131 18.95 32.34 -2.72
CA PRO A 131 18.43 33.05 -3.89
C PRO A 131 19.12 32.64 -5.20
N ALA A 132 20.44 32.42 -5.18
CA ALA A 132 21.20 32.01 -6.36
C ALA A 132 20.81 30.59 -6.83
N ARG A 133 20.67 29.64 -5.90
CA ARG A 133 20.23 28.27 -6.21
C ARG A 133 18.78 28.23 -6.70
N ASN A 134 17.89 29.01 -6.08
CA ASN A 134 16.49 29.10 -6.49
C ASN A 134 16.32 29.83 -7.84
N ALA A 135 17.15 30.83 -8.13
CA ALA A 135 17.20 31.47 -9.44
C ALA A 135 17.71 30.52 -10.52
N GLN A 136 18.73 29.71 -10.23
CA GLN A 136 19.19 28.64 -11.12
C GLN A 136 18.10 27.59 -11.36
N LEU A 137 17.41 27.12 -10.31
CA LEU A 137 16.29 26.18 -10.44
C LEU A 137 15.15 26.74 -11.29
N ASN A 138 14.83 28.03 -11.15
CA ASN A 138 13.82 28.66 -11.98
C ASN A 138 14.29 28.81 -13.44
N LYS A 139 15.58 29.09 -13.67
CA LYS A 139 16.16 29.16 -15.02
C LYS A 139 16.17 27.81 -15.71
N ILE A 140 16.48 26.73 -14.97
CA ILE A 140 16.43 25.35 -15.46
C ILE A 140 14.98 24.94 -15.77
N LYS A 141 14.03 25.21 -14.87
CA LYS A 141 12.60 24.94 -15.12
C LYS A 141 12.05 25.74 -16.30
N GLN A 142 12.46 26.99 -16.48
CA GLN A 142 12.09 27.79 -17.64
C GLN A 142 12.71 27.22 -18.92
N ALA A 143 13.99 26.82 -18.90
CA ALA A 143 14.64 26.18 -20.04
C ALA A 143 13.99 24.84 -20.42
N GLU A 144 13.61 24.02 -19.43
CA GLU A 144 12.85 22.77 -19.63
C GLU A 144 11.44 23.04 -20.16
N GLN A 145 10.76 24.09 -19.71
CA GLN A 145 9.46 24.48 -20.27
C GLN A 145 9.58 25.05 -21.69
N ILE A 146 10.69 25.71 -22.02
CA ILE A 146 10.97 26.22 -23.36
C ILE A 146 11.32 25.07 -24.31
N SER A 147 12.06 24.05 -23.87
CA SER A 147 12.36 22.86 -24.68
C SER A 147 11.12 21.98 -24.92
N LYS A 148 10.17 21.94 -23.97
CA LYS A 148 8.87 21.25 -24.13
C LYS A 148 7.89 21.98 -25.05
N ARG A 149 8.15 23.25 -25.42
CA ARG A 149 7.30 23.99 -26.37
C ARG A 149 7.73 23.70 -27.81
N ARG A 150 6.76 23.30 -28.64
CA ARG A 150 6.95 23.10 -30.08
C ARG A 150 7.39 24.43 -30.71
N LYS A 151 8.39 24.40 -31.60
CA LYS A 151 8.89 25.60 -32.28
C LYS A 151 7.73 26.24 -33.05
N LEU A 152 7.34 27.45 -32.64
CA LEU A 152 6.24 28.19 -33.24
C LEU A 152 6.68 28.64 -34.64
N VAL A 153 6.12 28.03 -35.69
CA VAL A 153 6.32 28.45 -37.07
C VAL A 153 5.31 29.56 -37.36
N LEU A 154 5.73 30.80 -37.15
CA LEU A 154 4.96 31.96 -37.57
C LEU A 154 5.20 32.23 -39.06
N PRO A 155 4.22 32.81 -39.77
CA PRO A 155 4.45 33.41 -41.08
C PRO A 155 5.63 34.39 -41.02
N ALA A 156 6.41 34.47 -42.09
CA ALA A 156 7.50 35.44 -42.17
C ALA A 156 6.96 36.84 -41.84
N PRO A 157 7.67 37.62 -41.00
CA PRO A 157 7.22 38.96 -40.62
C PRO A 157 6.94 39.77 -41.89
N GLN A 158 5.73 40.33 -42.00
CA GLN A 158 5.27 41.06 -43.18
C GLN A 158 5.84 42.48 -43.26
N VAL A 159 6.65 42.87 -42.28
CA VAL A 159 7.30 44.17 -42.13
C VAL A 159 8.81 43.94 -42.10
N GLY A 160 9.54 44.63 -42.97
CA GLY A 160 11.00 44.56 -43.02
C GLY A 160 11.64 45.21 -41.79
N GLU A 161 12.90 44.87 -41.49
CA GLU A 161 13.63 45.44 -40.34
C GLU A 161 13.71 46.98 -40.42
N ASP A 162 13.82 47.54 -41.62
CA ASP A 162 13.83 48.99 -41.87
C ASP A 162 12.49 49.65 -41.48
N GLU A 163 11.37 49.00 -41.78
CA GLU A 163 10.03 49.49 -41.42
C GLU A 163 9.82 49.40 -39.91
N LEU A 164 10.38 48.36 -39.26
CA LEU A 164 10.36 48.22 -37.81
C LEU A 164 11.21 49.30 -37.13
N GLU A 165 12.40 49.61 -37.63
CA GLU A 165 13.22 50.70 -37.11
C GLU A 165 12.53 52.04 -37.26
N GLN A 166 11.83 52.25 -38.38
CA GLN A 166 11.04 53.46 -38.60
C GLN A 166 9.83 53.54 -37.65
N ILE A 167 9.13 52.42 -37.41
CA ILE A 167 8.03 52.34 -36.43
C ILE A 167 8.54 52.55 -35.00
N VAL A 168 9.68 51.98 -34.63
CA VAL A 168 10.31 52.18 -33.31
C VAL A 168 10.76 53.63 -33.17
N LYS A 169 11.31 54.23 -34.21
CA LYS A 169 11.73 55.64 -34.20
C LYS A 169 10.53 56.59 -34.14
N ILE A 170 9.43 56.27 -34.82
CA ILE A 170 8.16 57.00 -34.72
C ILE A 170 7.51 56.79 -33.34
N GLY A 171 7.58 55.58 -32.79
CA GLY A 171 7.06 55.25 -31.46
C GLY A 171 7.85 55.96 -30.35
N PHE A 172 9.18 55.97 -30.45
CA PHE A 172 10.05 56.68 -29.54
C PHE A 172 9.90 58.20 -29.70
N ALA A 173 9.71 58.70 -30.92
CA ALA A 173 9.37 60.11 -31.16
C ALA A 173 7.99 60.49 -30.59
N GLY A 174 7.00 59.59 -30.66
CA GLY A 174 5.68 59.77 -30.07
C GLY A 174 5.68 59.71 -28.54
N GLU A 175 6.48 58.83 -27.94
CA GLU A 175 6.64 58.70 -26.50
C GLU A 175 7.47 59.85 -25.90
N THR A 176 8.53 60.28 -26.58
CA THR A 176 9.29 61.48 -26.20
C THR A 176 8.47 62.75 -26.40
N ALA A 177 7.63 62.85 -27.43
CA ALA A 177 6.67 63.96 -27.56
C ALA A 177 5.60 63.95 -26.44
N LYS A 178 5.11 62.76 -26.03
CA LYS A 178 4.24 62.62 -24.85
C LYS A 178 4.95 62.98 -23.54
N ALA A 179 6.26 62.75 -23.44
CA ALA A 179 7.05 63.06 -22.24
C ALA A 179 7.48 64.53 -22.18
N VAL A 180 7.60 65.22 -23.33
CA VAL A 180 8.01 66.65 -23.41
C VAL A 180 6.81 67.59 -23.45
N VAL A 181 5.65 67.16 -23.99
CA VAL A 181 4.37 67.86 -23.80
C VAL A 181 3.87 67.51 -22.40
N GLY A 182 4.39 68.25 -21.43
CA GLY A 182 4.03 68.11 -20.02
C GLY A 182 2.53 68.16 -19.79
N GLU A 183 2.10 67.45 -18.74
CA GLU A 183 0.75 67.44 -18.19
C GLU A 183 0.15 68.85 -18.18
N ASN A 184 -0.74 69.11 -19.13
CA ASN A 184 -1.69 70.21 -19.03
C ASN A 184 -3.07 69.68 -19.39
N GLU A 185 -4.04 70.11 -18.59
CA GLU A 185 -5.38 69.59 -18.52
C GLU A 185 -6.14 69.75 -19.84
N GLY A 186 -6.79 68.66 -20.28
CA GLY A 186 -7.89 68.73 -21.23
C GLY A 186 -7.67 68.03 -22.57
N SER A 187 -8.61 67.14 -22.87
CA SER A 187 -8.99 66.61 -24.19
C SER A 187 -8.36 65.28 -24.67
N THR A 188 -9.28 64.31 -24.74
CA THR A 188 -9.55 63.41 -25.88
C THR A 188 -8.61 62.25 -26.18
N SER A 189 -9.08 61.08 -25.73
CA SER A 189 -9.42 59.93 -26.58
C SER A 189 -8.37 59.42 -27.57
N LEU A 190 -7.64 58.39 -27.16
CA LEU A 190 -7.40 57.24 -28.03
C LEU A 190 -7.12 56.04 -27.12
N GLY A 191 -8.14 55.19 -26.98
CA GLY A 191 -8.07 53.98 -26.16
C GLY A 191 -7.30 52.89 -26.90
N ASP A 192 -6.42 52.23 -26.17
CA ASP A 192 -5.82 50.96 -26.59
C ASP A 192 -6.94 49.92 -26.76
N TYR A 193 -7.21 49.56 -28.02
CA TYR A 193 -8.19 48.54 -28.38
C TYR A 193 -7.66 47.15 -28.03
N THR A 194 -8.16 46.58 -26.93
CA THR A 194 -8.11 45.13 -26.70
C THR A 194 -9.43 44.51 -27.18
N PRO A 195 -9.46 43.63 -28.19
CA PRO A 195 -10.71 42.99 -28.60
C PRO A 195 -11.13 41.95 -27.54
N ALA A 196 -12.20 42.28 -26.81
CA ALA A 196 -12.88 41.38 -25.89
C ALA A 196 -13.76 40.38 -26.67
N THR A 197 -13.48 39.08 -26.56
CA THR A 197 -14.39 38.02 -26.98
C THR A 197 -15.37 37.70 -25.85
N THR A 198 -16.64 37.68 -26.21
CA THR A 198 -17.83 37.54 -25.37
C THR A 198 -18.18 36.08 -25.11
N LEU A 199 -18.42 35.71 -23.85
CA LEU A 199 -19.31 34.60 -23.48
C LEU A 199 -20.06 34.94 -22.18
N PRO A 200 -21.40 34.85 -22.13
CA PRO A 200 -22.17 35.08 -20.92
C PRO A 200 -22.48 33.75 -20.23
N LEU A 201 -22.14 33.61 -18.94
CA LEU A 201 -22.86 32.67 -18.08
C LEU A 201 -22.96 33.24 -16.67
N ARG A 202 -24.22 33.51 -16.30
CA ARG A 202 -24.69 34.10 -15.06
C ARG A 202 -25.29 32.98 -14.20
N THR A 203 -24.91 32.87 -12.94
CA THR A 203 -25.76 32.25 -11.91
C THR A 203 -25.90 33.23 -10.71
N PRO A 204 -27.11 33.42 -10.17
CA PRO A 204 -27.39 34.46 -9.19
C PRO A 204 -26.92 34.10 -7.78
N ARG A 205 -26.18 35.02 -7.17
CA ARG A 205 -25.72 34.98 -5.77
C ARG A 205 -26.80 35.58 -4.85
N THR A 206 -27.06 34.88 -3.75
CA THR A 206 -28.03 35.25 -2.72
C THR A 206 -27.55 36.42 -1.85
N VAL A 207 -28.53 37.17 -1.36
CA VAL A 207 -28.42 38.36 -0.50
C VAL A 207 -27.79 38.01 0.85
N ARG A 208 -26.81 38.80 1.30
CA ARG A 208 -26.36 38.81 2.70
C ARG A 208 -26.28 40.25 3.20
N THR A 209 -27.21 40.60 4.07
CA THR A 209 -27.32 41.88 4.78
C THR A 209 -26.44 41.87 6.03
N GLY A 210 -25.66 42.95 6.17
CA GLY A 210 -25.35 43.73 7.36
C GLY A 210 -24.95 43.06 8.68
N GLY A 211 -23.72 43.34 9.13
CA GLY A 211 -23.31 43.20 10.53
C GLY A 211 -21.81 43.30 10.75
N ALA A 212 -21.24 44.51 10.69
CA ALA A 212 -19.97 44.84 11.35
C ALA A 212 -20.28 45.40 12.75
N PRO A 213 -19.37 45.35 13.74
CA PRO A 213 -18.36 46.41 13.79
C PRO A 213 -16.94 46.02 14.31
N THR A 214 -15.95 46.77 13.81
CA THR A 214 -14.78 47.39 14.48
C THR A 214 -13.78 46.57 15.33
N THR A 215 -12.58 46.32 14.74
CA THR A 215 -11.17 46.60 15.18
C THR A 215 -10.76 46.62 16.67
N PRO A 216 -9.48 46.35 17.09
CA PRO A 216 -8.24 46.64 16.32
C PRO A 216 -7.03 45.67 16.45
N LYS A 217 -6.05 45.95 15.58
CA LYS A 217 -4.65 45.46 15.52
C LYS A 217 -3.87 45.76 16.81
N THR A 218 -2.93 44.88 17.21
CA THR A 218 -1.50 45.21 17.50
C THR A 218 -0.65 43.94 17.77
N PRO A 219 0.70 44.02 17.83
CA PRO A 219 1.61 43.13 17.10
C PRO A 219 2.24 42.03 17.95
N GLY A 220 2.90 41.10 17.27
CA GLY A 220 3.67 40.03 17.91
C GLY A 220 4.93 40.52 18.61
N THR A 221 5.29 39.83 19.68
CA THR A 221 6.68 39.59 20.08
C THR A 221 6.77 38.22 20.77
N VAL A 222 7.72 37.44 20.26
CA VAL A 222 8.23 36.13 20.67
C VAL A 222 8.55 36.02 22.16
N MET A 223 8.32 34.84 22.77
CA MET A 223 9.27 34.19 23.70
C MET A 223 8.87 32.74 24.02
N THR A 224 9.90 31.92 24.17
CA THR A 224 9.98 30.46 24.10
C THR A 224 9.50 29.74 25.37
N LEU A 225 8.85 28.57 25.20
CA LEU A 225 8.65 27.59 26.28
C LEU A 225 9.96 26.86 26.58
N ARG A 226 10.50 27.11 27.78
CA ARG A 226 11.65 26.43 28.37
C ARG A 226 11.18 25.14 29.06
N THR A 227 11.78 24.01 28.70
CA THR A 227 11.66 22.71 29.38
C THR A 227 12.24 22.80 30.81
N PRO A 228 11.74 22.04 31.80
CA PRO A 228 12.28 22.07 33.15
C PRO A 228 13.61 21.32 33.19
N SER A 229 14.70 22.07 33.20
CA SER A 229 16.03 21.52 33.50
C SER A 229 16.16 21.33 35.01
N ARG A 230 16.47 20.09 35.40
CA ARG A 230 17.01 19.69 36.70
C ARG A 230 18.27 20.52 36.96
N THR A 231 18.21 21.47 37.88
CA THR A 231 19.38 22.27 38.30
C THR A 231 20.41 21.36 38.99
N PRO A 232 21.62 21.14 38.43
CA PRO A 232 22.77 20.87 39.27
C PRO A 232 23.12 22.17 40.00
N GLY A 233 23.58 22.10 41.25
CA GLY A 233 24.13 23.25 41.95
C GLY A 233 25.30 23.89 41.17
N PRO A 234 25.80 25.05 41.61
CA PRO A 234 26.92 25.73 40.95
C PRO A 234 28.19 24.89 41.11
N ALA A 235 28.39 23.89 40.26
CA ALA A 235 29.72 23.39 39.94
C ALA A 235 30.50 24.61 39.42
N SER A 236 31.61 24.90 40.09
CA SER A 236 32.35 26.15 39.95
C SER A 236 32.60 26.47 38.48
N ALA A 237 32.35 27.72 38.07
CA ALA A 237 32.68 28.19 36.73
C ALA A 237 34.17 27.94 36.37
N ALA A 238 35.02 27.76 37.39
CA ALA A 238 36.39 27.29 37.28
C ALA A 238 36.50 25.86 36.72
N ALA A 239 35.70 24.90 37.21
CA ALA A 239 35.71 23.52 36.70
C ALA A 239 35.26 23.44 35.23
N ILE A 240 34.28 24.26 34.84
CA ILE A 240 33.81 24.32 33.44
C ILE A 240 34.89 24.94 32.53
N LYS A 241 35.65 25.94 33.01
CA LYS A 241 36.77 26.52 32.26
C LYS A 241 37.94 25.54 32.13
N GLN A 242 38.24 24.77 33.18
CA GLN A 242 39.27 23.71 33.14
C GLN A 242 38.90 22.59 32.17
N LEU A 243 37.64 22.13 32.18
CA LEU A 243 37.16 21.12 31.23
C LEU A 243 37.17 21.62 29.79
N LYS A 244 36.79 22.88 29.55
CA LYS A 244 36.87 23.47 28.21
C LYS A 244 38.30 23.57 27.69
N ALA A 245 39.26 23.95 28.55
CA ALA A 245 40.67 23.97 28.17
C ALA A 245 41.21 22.56 27.86
N GLY A 246 40.83 21.55 28.66
CA GLY A 246 41.18 20.15 28.40
C GLY A 246 40.60 19.60 27.09
N LEU A 247 39.33 19.91 26.79
CA LEU A 247 38.68 19.45 25.56
C LEU A 247 39.15 20.18 24.30
N LEU A 248 39.69 21.39 24.43
CA LEU A 248 40.31 22.12 23.31
C LEU A 248 41.74 21.63 23.01
N SER A 249 42.39 20.98 23.97
CA SER A 249 43.70 20.34 23.77
C SER A 249 43.61 19.01 23.03
N LEU A 250 42.40 18.47 22.83
CA LEU A 250 42.20 17.25 22.08
C LEU A 250 42.32 17.54 20.57
N PRO A 251 43.12 16.76 19.83
CA PRO A 251 43.20 16.88 18.38
C PRO A 251 41.82 16.62 17.76
N LYS A 252 41.44 17.44 16.76
CA LYS A 252 40.12 17.35 16.12
C LYS A 252 39.92 15.93 15.56
N PRO A 253 38.75 15.31 15.78
CA PRO A 253 38.51 13.96 15.33
C PRO A 253 38.52 13.90 13.81
N LYS A 254 39.38 13.04 13.25
CA LYS A 254 39.35 12.68 11.82
C LYS A 254 38.42 11.48 11.68
N ASN A 255 37.18 11.73 11.29
CA ASN A 255 36.26 10.69 10.85
C ASN A 255 36.36 10.60 9.33
N ASP A 256 37.43 10.00 8.83
CA ASP A 256 37.59 9.64 7.43
C ASP A 256 37.27 8.14 7.32
N PHE A 257 35.99 7.82 7.14
CA PHE A 257 35.57 6.48 6.71
C PHE A 257 35.01 6.59 5.30
N GLU A 258 35.82 6.23 4.31
CA GLU A 258 35.35 5.95 2.96
C GLU A 258 34.53 4.66 3.03
N ILE A 259 33.21 4.80 2.97
CA ILE A 259 32.29 3.68 2.76
C ILE A 259 32.44 3.29 1.29
N ILE A 260 33.30 2.32 1.01
CA ILE A 260 33.38 1.68 -0.31
C ILE A 260 32.16 0.77 -0.41
N LEU A 261 31.16 1.24 -1.16
CA LEU A 261 30.01 0.45 -1.57
C LEU A 261 30.49 -0.52 -2.67
N PRO A 262 30.29 -1.85 -2.55
CA PRO A 262 30.66 -2.78 -3.60
C PRO A 262 29.91 -2.45 -4.90
N GLU A 263 30.63 -2.43 -6.02
CA GLU A 263 30.05 -2.34 -7.37
C GLU A 263 29.10 -3.53 -7.56
N VAL A 264 27.79 -3.26 -7.49
CA VAL A 264 26.76 -4.14 -8.02
C VAL A 264 26.22 -3.42 -9.25
N GLU A 265 26.31 -4.09 -10.38
CA GLU A 265 25.95 -3.61 -11.71
C GLU A 265 24.57 -2.95 -11.71
N GLU A 266 24.56 -1.62 -11.93
CA GLU A 266 23.36 -0.85 -12.19
C GLU A 266 22.83 -1.19 -13.58
N THR A 267 21.86 -2.10 -13.65
CA THR A 267 20.80 -1.98 -14.64
C THR A 267 20.00 -0.73 -14.31
N THR A 268 20.18 0.31 -15.11
CA THR A 268 19.53 1.60 -14.96
C THR A 268 18.03 1.51 -15.24
N GLU A 269 17.22 1.32 -14.21
CA GLU A 269 15.79 1.68 -14.24
C GLU A 269 15.41 2.40 -12.94
N ASP A 270 14.87 3.61 -13.13
CA ASP A 270 14.01 4.37 -12.23
C ASP A 270 14.62 5.24 -11.13
N ALA A 271 15.22 6.36 -11.58
CA ALA A 271 15.31 7.60 -10.81
C ALA A 271 14.65 8.76 -11.57
N ASP A 272 13.37 8.62 -11.92
CA ASP A 272 12.53 9.74 -12.35
C ASP A 272 11.12 9.54 -11.80
N ASP A 273 10.79 10.24 -10.70
CA ASP A 273 9.40 10.66 -10.41
C ASP A 273 9.37 11.69 -9.25
N MET A 274 9.83 12.89 -9.56
CA MET A 274 9.46 14.12 -8.84
C MET A 274 8.82 15.12 -9.83
N GLN A 275 7.81 14.66 -10.58
CA GLN A 275 6.90 15.51 -11.32
C GLN A 275 5.47 15.30 -10.80
N GLY A 276 4.96 16.32 -10.11
CA GLY A 276 3.59 16.38 -9.62
C GLY A 276 2.58 16.51 -10.76
N VAL A 277 2.19 15.38 -11.32
CA VAL A 277 0.79 15.14 -11.68
C VAL A 277 0.30 14.18 -10.61
N GLU A 278 -0.55 14.66 -9.69
CA GLU A 278 -1.27 13.76 -8.80
C GLU A 278 -2.18 12.90 -9.70
N GLU A 279 -1.68 11.74 -10.14
CA GLU A 279 -2.53 10.70 -10.70
C GLU A 279 -3.55 10.33 -9.62
N ASP A 280 -4.83 10.38 -10.01
CA ASP A 280 -5.96 10.06 -9.14
C ASP A 280 -5.69 8.71 -8.46
N ALA A 281 -6.04 8.59 -7.18
CA ALA A 281 -5.78 7.38 -6.40
C ALA A 281 -6.32 6.10 -7.08
N SER A 282 -7.32 6.23 -7.95
CA SER A 282 -7.87 5.16 -8.78
C SER A 282 -6.89 4.57 -9.82
N ASP A 283 -6.00 5.38 -10.40
CA ASP A 283 -5.10 4.91 -11.47
C ASP A 283 -3.91 4.13 -10.90
N ARG A 284 -3.38 4.54 -9.75
CA ARG A 284 -2.39 3.74 -8.99
C ARG A 284 -2.97 2.42 -8.51
N ASP A 285 -4.20 2.44 -7.99
CA ASP A 285 -4.88 1.22 -7.55
C ASP A 285 -5.20 0.30 -8.74
N ARG A 286 -5.50 0.85 -9.92
CA ARG A 286 -5.67 0.07 -11.16
C ARG A 286 -4.37 -0.60 -11.57
N LYS A 287 -3.26 0.13 -11.62
CA LYS A 287 -1.93 -0.40 -11.99
C LYS A 287 -1.46 -1.47 -11.00
N LEU A 288 -1.65 -1.26 -9.70
CA LEU A 288 -1.33 -2.24 -8.68
C LEU A 288 -2.17 -3.51 -8.83
N ARG A 289 -3.47 -3.37 -9.10
CA ARG A 289 -4.36 -4.52 -9.34
C ARG A 289 -4.00 -5.26 -10.61
N GLU A 290 -3.59 -4.57 -11.67
CA GLU A 290 -3.13 -5.19 -12.92
C GLU A 290 -1.84 -5.98 -12.72
N LEU A 291 -0.88 -5.43 -11.96
CA LEU A 291 0.34 -6.14 -11.58
C LEU A 291 0.04 -7.37 -10.72
N GLN A 292 -0.81 -7.22 -9.68
CA GLN A 292 -1.24 -8.34 -8.85
C GLN A 292 -1.97 -9.40 -9.66
N ALA A 293 -2.87 -9.01 -10.57
CA ALA A 293 -3.58 -9.94 -11.45
C ALA A 293 -2.64 -10.61 -12.45
N ALA A 294 -1.61 -9.92 -12.94
CA ALA A 294 -0.59 -10.51 -13.82
C ALA A 294 0.27 -11.53 -13.06
N GLU A 295 0.69 -11.20 -11.84
CA GLU A 295 1.41 -12.10 -10.95
C GLU A 295 0.56 -13.32 -10.56
N GLU A 296 -0.72 -13.13 -10.24
CA GLU A 296 -1.66 -14.21 -9.94
C GLU A 296 -1.90 -15.09 -11.17
N ARG A 297 -2.03 -14.51 -12.38
CA ARG A 297 -2.14 -15.27 -13.64
C ARG A 297 -0.88 -16.07 -13.92
N ALA A 298 0.31 -15.50 -13.74
CA ALA A 298 1.57 -16.21 -13.89
C ALA A 298 1.68 -17.35 -12.87
N ARG A 299 1.33 -17.09 -11.60
CA ARG A 299 1.31 -18.10 -10.55
C ARG A 299 0.30 -19.20 -10.81
N LEU A 300 -0.85 -18.91 -11.43
CA LEU A 300 -1.85 -19.90 -11.86
C LEU A 300 -1.34 -20.71 -13.06
N ALA A 301 -0.74 -20.05 -14.06
CA ALA A 301 -0.20 -20.69 -15.26
C ALA A 301 0.92 -21.69 -14.96
N ARG A 302 1.65 -21.50 -13.86
CA ARG A 302 2.67 -22.43 -13.33
C ARG A 302 2.09 -23.62 -12.55
N ARG A 303 0.79 -23.63 -12.24
CA ARG A 303 0.13 -24.76 -11.54
C ARG A 303 -0.21 -25.88 -12.50
N SER A 304 -0.48 -27.08 -11.99
CA SER A 304 -0.96 -28.21 -12.79
C SER A 304 -2.28 -27.89 -13.50
N LEU A 305 -2.48 -28.45 -14.68
CA LEU A 305 -3.67 -28.21 -15.52
C LEU A 305 -4.98 -28.60 -14.79
N ALA A 306 -4.94 -29.63 -13.94
CA ALA A 306 -6.07 -30.02 -13.10
C ALA A 306 -6.44 -28.93 -12.08
N VAL A 307 -5.45 -28.27 -11.47
CA VAL A 307 -5.66 -27.13 -10.56
C VAL A 307 -6.16 -25.90 -11.34
N GLN A 308 -5.64 -25.65 -12.54
CA GLN A 308 -6.09 -24.52 -13.39
C GLN A 308 -7.56 -24.67 -13.82
N ARG A 309 -7.96 -25.89 -14.20
CA ARG A 309 -9.32 -26.21 -14.65
C ARG A 309 -10.30 -26.52 -13.51
N ASN A 310 -9.86 -26.43 -12.24
CA ASN A 310 -10.65 -26.81 -11.07
C ASN A 310 -11.28 -28.22 -11.18
N LEU A 311 -10.54 -29.16 -11.79
CA LEU A 311 -10.99 -30.54 -11.89
C LEU A 311 -10.91 -31.22 -10.51
N PRO A 312 -11.79 -32.20 -10.23
CA PRO A 312 -11.73 -32.97 -9.00
C PRO A 312 -10.40 -33.71 -8.92
N ARG A 313 -9.74 -33.59 -7.76
CA ARG A 313 -8.45 -34.23 -7.47
C ARG A 313 -8.64 -35.35 -6.46
N PRO A 314 -7.82 -36.40 -6.49
CA PRO A 314 -7.90 -37.46 -5.48
C PRO A 314 -7.66 -36.88 -4.09
N ALA A 315 -8.37 -37.37 -3.08
CA ALA A 315 -8.16 -36.98 -1.68
C ALA A 315 -6.93 -37.66 -1.06
N THR A 316 -6.58 -38.85 -1.56
CA THR A 316 -5.42 -39.64 -1.12
C THR A 316 -4.76 -40.26 -2.35
N VAL A 317 -3.43 -40.23 -2.43
CA VAL A 317 -2.66 -40.83 -3.53
C VAL A 317 -2.01 -42.12 -3.05
N ASN A 318 -2.40 -43.24 -3.65
CA ASN A 318 -1.75 -44.53 -3.41
C ASN A 318 -0.67 -44.74 -4.48
N SER A 319 0.56 -44.29 -4.22
CA SER A 319 1.69 -44.40 -5.15
C SER A 319 1.92 -45.84 -5.64
N ARG A 320 1.76 -46.82 -4.75
CA ARG A 320 1.91 -48.24 -5.06
C ARG A 320 0.87 -48.77 -6.04
N ALA A 321 -0.39 -48.36 -5.90
CA ALA A 321 -1.46 -48.82 -6.79
C ALA A 321 -1.29 -48.27 -8.21
N LEU A 322 -0.79 -47.03 -8.34
CA LEU A 322 -0.44 -46.43 -9.64
C LEU A 322 0.71 -47.18 -10.34
N TRP A 323 1.67 -47.69 -9.57
CA TRP A 323 2.72 -48.55 -10.12
C TRP A 323 2.19 -49.93 -10.51
N GLU A 324 1.35 -50.56 -9.69
CA GLU A 324 0.81 -51.90 -9.97
C GLU A 324 -0.09 -51.92 -11.23
N THR A 325 -0.81 -50.83 -11.52
CA THR A 325 -1.61 -50.71 -12.76
C THR A 325 -0.78 -50.48 -14.02
N SER A 326 0.44 -49.96 -13.89
CA SER A 326 1.34 -49.74 -15.05
C SER A 326 2.21 -50.97 -15.36
N THR A 327 2.26 -51.94 -14.45
CA THR A 327 3.09 -53.15 -14.58
C THR A 327 2.35 -54.35 -15.20
N ASP A 328 1.25 -54.15 -15.93
CA ASP A 328 0.56 -55.26 -16.60
C ASP A 328 1.52 -56.00 -17.56
N GLU A 329 1.79 -57.27 -17.25
CA GLU A 329 2.92 -58.05 -17.75
C GLU A 329 2.89 -58.44 -19.25
N SER A 330 1.97 -57.90 -20.06
CA SER A 330 1.76 -58.39 -21.44
C SER A 330 2.66 -57.77 -22.51
N ALA A 331 3.39 -56.70 -22.21
CA ALA A 331 4.37 -56.11 -23.11
C ALA A 331 5.56 -55.63 -22.27
N GLY A 332 6.79 -56.01 -22.62
CA GLY A 332 7.99 -55.55 -21.93
C GLY A 332 7.98 -54.02 -21.84
N MET A 333 7.71 -53.52 -20.63
CA MET A 333 7.39 -52.11 -20.44
C MET A 333 8.63 -51.24 -20.61
N ASN A 334 8.42 -50.17 -21.37
CA ASN A 334 9.39 -49.14 -21.67
C ASN A 334 9.77 -48.42 -20.37
N ASP A 335 11.06 -48.29 -20.06
CA ASP A 335 11.58 -47.48 -18.94
C ASP A 335 10.93 -46.08 -18.87
N ILE A 336 10.47 -45.58 -20.02
CA ILE A 336 9.73 -44.33 -20.20
C ILE A 336 8.42 -44.29 -19.42
N GLU A 337 7.62 -45.35 -19.45
CA GLU A 337 6.31 -45.38 -18.76
C GLU A 337 6.49 -45.37 -17.25
N LEU A 338 7.51 -46.06 -16.75
CA LEU A 338 7.88 -46.05 -15.34
C LEU A 338 8.32 -44.65 -14.89
N MET A 339 9.14 -43.96 -15.69
CA MET A 339 9.53 -42.57 -15.44
C MET A 339 8.31 -41.62 -15.40
N ILE A 340 7.34 -41.81 -16.30
CA ILE A 340 6.11 -41.01 -16.32
C ILE A 340 5.28 -41.26 -15.05
N CYS A 341 5.11 -42.51 -14.63
CA CYS A 341 4.35 -42.85 -13.43
C CYS A 341 5.01 -42.30 -12.16
N GLU A 342 6.34 -42.33 -12.07
CA GLU A 342 7.08 -41.76 -10.95
C GLU A 342 6.83 -40.25 -10.85
N GLU A 343 7.00 -39.51 -11.94
CA GLU A 343 6.75 -38.06 -11.98
C GLU A 343 5.29 -37.72 -11.70
N MET A 344 4.34 -38.50 -12.24
CA MET A 344 2.91 -38.33 -11.95
C MET A 344 2.62 -38.47 -10.45
N SER A 345 3.22 -39.44 -9.77
CA SER A 345 3.04 -39.63 -8.33
C SER A 345 3.60 -38.45 -7.50
N LYS A 346 4.74 -37.88 -7.92
CA LYS A 346 5.35 -36.68 -7.32
C LYS A 346 4.47 -35.45 -7.51
N LEU A 347 3.92 -35.25 -8.71
CA LEU A 347 3.01 -34.14 -9.00
C LEU A 347 1.72 -34.22 -8.18
N LEU A 348 1.09 -35.39 -8.11
CA LEU A 348 -0.15 -35.58 -7.36
C LEU A 348 0.05 -35.36 -5.85
N SER A 349 1.17 -35.82 -5.29
CA SER A 349 1.49 -35.59 -3.87
C SER A 349 1.81 -34.13 -3.55
N ASN A 350 2.47 -33.40 -4.47
CA ASN A 350 2.66 -31.95 -4.31
C ASN A 350 1.32 -31.19 -4.36
N ASP A 351 0.44 -31.54 -5.30
CA ASP A 351 -0.88 -30.93 -5.46
C ASP A 351 -1.77 -31.17 -4.23
N LEU A 352 -1.71 -32.36 -3.61
CA LEU A 352 -2.40 -32.65 -2.35
C LEU A 352 -2.01 -31.70 -1.21
N VAL A 353 -0.71 -31.44 -1.06
CA VAL A 353 -0.19 -30.60 0.04
C VAL A 353 -0.37 -29.10 -0.27
N LYS A 354 -0.09 -28.67 -1.49
CA LYS A 354 -0.12 -27.25 -1.90
C LYS A 354 -1.53 -26.75 -2.19
N TYR A 355 -2.40 -27.64 -2.70
CA TYR A 355 -3.77 -27.33 -3.10
C TYR A 355 -4.74 -28.42 -2.61
N PRO A 356 -4.94 -28.57 -1.28
CA PRO A 356 -5.82 -29.59 -0.73
C PRO A 356 -7.28 -29.39 -1.19
N VAL A 357 -7.97 -30.49 -1.46
CA VAL A 357 -9.41 -30.46 -1.78
C VAL A 357 -10.19 -30.11 -0.51
N ALA A 358 -11.17 -29.21 -0.63
CA ALA A 358 -11.97 -28.77 0.52
C ALA A 358 -12.66 -29.97 1.21
N GLY A 359 -12.40 -30.15 2.51
CA GLY A 359 -12.97 -31.25 3.31
C GLY A 359 -12.15 -32.55 3.32
N SER A 360 -11.09 -32.66 2.51
CA SER A 360 -10.17 -33.80 2.55
C SER A 360 -9.12 -33.64 3.65
N LYS A 361 -8.71 -34.77 4.27
CA LYS A 361 -7.59 -34.81 5.21
C LYS A 361 -6.35 -35.24 4.44
N ILE A 362 -5.29 -34.43 4.49
CA ILE A 362 -3.99 -34.80 3.95
C ILE A 362 -3.49 -36.02 4.76
N THR A 363 -3.32 -37.15 4.10
CA THR A 363 -2.74 -38.36 4.71
C THR A 363 -1.26 -38.44 4.36
N GLY A 364 -0.38 -38.54 5.36
CA GLY A 364 1.08 -38.65 5.15
C GLY A 364 1.87 -37.44 5.65
N SER A 365 2.99 -37.13 4.99
CA SER A 365 3.88 -36.01 5.32
C SER A 365 3.25 -34.67 4.95
N ASP A 366 3.25 -33.72 5.90
CA ASP A 366 2.79 -32.33 5.66
C ASP A 366 3.73 -31.54 4.71
N SER A 367 4.91 -32.10 4.40
CA SER A 367 5.87 -31.48 3.47
C SER A 367 5.67 -32.01 2.06
N ALA A 368 5.41 -31.10 1.12
CA ALA A 368 5.33 -31.40 -0.30
C ALA A 368 6.71 -31.87 -0.80
N PRO A 369 6.77 -32.89 -1.68
CA PRO A 369 8.02 -33.24 -2.34
C PRO A 369 8.49 -32.06 -3.21
N PRO A 370 9.81 -31.76 -3.21
CA PRO A 370 10.36 -30.70 -4.04
C PRO A 370 10.21 -31.08 -5.51
N ILE A 371 9.61 -30.18 -6.29
CA ILE A 371 9.51 -30.30 -7.75
C ILE A 371 10.52 -29.33 -8.36
N GLU A 372 11.18 -29.77 -9.43
CA GLU A 372 12.04 -28.91 -10.24
C GLU A 372 11.20 -27.86 -10.99
N GLU A 373 11.50 -26.58 -10.78
CA GLU A 373 10.80 -25.48 -11.45
C GLU A 373 11.57 -25.10 -12.72
N PHE A 374 10.92 -25.25 -13.88
CA PHE A 374 11.47 -24.84 -15.17
C PHE A 374 11.06 -23.41 -15.53
N PRO A 375 11.92 -22.63 -16.22
CA PRO A 375 11.55 -21.30 -16.72
C PRO A 375 10.41 -21.39 -17.74
N ASP A 376 9.54 -20.39 -17.73
CA ASP A 376 8.30 -20.36 -18.52
C ASP A 376 8.58 -20.47 -20.04
N GLU A 377 9.72 -19.96 -20.50
CA GLU A 377 10.17 -20.06 -21.90
C GLU A 377 10.40 -21.51 -22.33
N LEU A 378 11.11 -22.30 -21.51
CA LEU A 378 11.36 -23.71 -21.82
C LEU A 378 10.07 -24.53 -21.80
N MET A 379 9.14 -24.20 -20.89
CA MET A 379 7.83 -24.84 -20.85
C MET A 379 6.99 -24.53 -22.10
N ALA A 380 7.08 -23.31 -22.63
CA ALA A 380 6.39 -22.94 -23.86
C ALA A 380 6.96 -23.69 -25.07
N VAL A 381 8.30 -23.77 -25.17
CA VAL A 381 8.97 -24.54 -26.22
C VAL A 381 8.60 -26.03 -26.13
N ALA A 382 8.66 -26.63 -24.94
CA ALA A 382 8.30 -28.03 -24.74
C ALA A 382 6.84 -28.33 -25.13
N ARG A 383 5.90 -27.41 -24.83
CA ARG A 383 4.50 -27.54 -25.27
C ARG A 383 4.37 -27.45 -26.78
N GLN A 384 5.15 -26.58 -27.43
CA GLN A 384 5.17 -26.47 -28.88
C GLN A 384 5.73 -27.74 -29.51
N THR A 385 6.85 -28.27 -29.03
CA THR A 385 7.44 -29.50 -29.57
C THR A 385 6.51 -30.69 -29.45
N ILE A 386 5.83 -30.86 -28.30
CA ILE A 386 4.83 -31.92 -28.11
C ILE A 386 3.67 -31.75 -29.09
N ASN A 387 3.21 -30.52 -29.30
CA ASN A 387 2.13 -30.26 -30.25
C ASN A 387 2.58 -30.51 -31.70
N ASP A 388 3.80 -30.15 -32.07
CA ASP A 388 4.33 -30.38 -33.41
C ASP A 388 4.53 -31.89 -33.70
N GLU A 389 5.02 -32.64 -32.71
CA GLU A 389 5.08 -34.11 -32.76
C GLU A 389 3.68 -34.72 -32.89
N TYR A 390 2.71 -34.21 -32.12
CA TYR A 390 1.32 -34.64 -32.20
C TYR A 390 0.70 -34.35 -33.58
N GLN A 391 0.91 -33.16 -34.14
CA GLN A 391 0.46 -32.82 -35.49
C GLN A 391 1.12 -33.73 -36.54
N SER A 392 2.42 -34.02 -36.38
CA SER A 392 3.15 -34.93 -37.27
C SER A 392 2.60 -36.36 -37.17
N LEU A 393 2.23 -36.81 -35.97
CA LEU A 393 1.62 -38.13 -35.75
C LEU A 393 0.25 -38.24 -36.40
N ILE A 394 -0.58 -37.19 -36.32
CA ILE A 394 -1.88 -37.12 -37.01
C ILE A 394 -1.70 -37.16 -38.52
N GLN A 395 -0.75 -36.38 -39.06
CA GLN A 395 -0.47 -36.33 -40.49
C GLN A 395 0.01 -37.70 -41.02
N ASN A 396 0.81 -38.43 -40.23
CA ASN A 396 1.35 -39.73 -40.60
C ASN A 396 0.32 -40.87 -40.50
N ASN A 397 -0.62 -40.81 -39.54
CA ASN A 397 -1.60 -41.88 -39.30
C ASN A 397 -3.01 -41.59 -39.84
N GLY A 398 -3.24 -40.43 -40.46
CA GLY A 398 -4.52 -40.04 -41.04
C GLY A 398 -5.61 -39.67 -40.02
N SER A 399 -6.72 -39.10 -40.50
CA SER A 399 -7.85 -38.60 -39.70
C SER A 399 -8.53 -39.66 -38.82
N ASP A 400 -8.30 -40.96 -39.06
CA ASP A 400 -8.82 -42.05 -38.23
C ASP A 400 -8.21 -42.07 -36.81
N THR A 401 -7.11 -41.37 -36.59
CA THR A 401 -6.51 -41.20 -35.26
C THR A 401 -7.03 -39.97 -34.50
N GLN A 402 -7.69 -39.05 -35.19
CA GLN A 402 -8.14 -37.78 -34.61
C GLN A 402 -9.28 -37.98 -33.59
N ASP A 403 -10.17 -38.95 -33.83
CA ASP A 403 -11.25 -39.34 -32.91
C ASP A 403 -10.79 -40.24 -31.75
N ARG A 404 -9.57 -40.81 -31.83
CA ARG A 404 -9.13 -41.88 -30.91
C ARG A 404 -8.27 -41.41 -29.75
N LEU A 405 -7.64 -40.24 -29.86
CA LEU A 405 -6.56 -39.86 -28.93
C LEU A 405 -6.91 -38.76 -27.92
N LEU A 406 -7.80 -37.79 -28.23
CA LEU A 406 -8.28 -36.82 -27.22
C LEU A 406 -9.70 -36.33 -27.56
N PRO A 407 -10.71 -36.57 -26.71
CA PRO A 407 -12.03 -35.96 -26.85
C PRO A 407 -11.91 -34.43 -26.80
N SER A 408 -12.75 -33.72 -27.57
CA SER A 408 -12.87 -32.26 -27.44
C SER A 408 -13.19 -31.86 -25.99
N ASP A 409 -12.83 -30.65 -25.56
CA ASP A 409 -13.08 -30.17 -24.18
C ASP A 409 -14.58 -30.34 -23.77
N THR A 410 -15.49 -30.27 -24.75
CA THR A 410 -16.93 -30.52 -24.58
C THR A 410 -17.27 -32.00 -24.39
N GLU A 411 -16.65 -32.90 -25.14
CA GLU A 411 -16.83 -34.34 -25.01
C GLU A 411 -16.16 -34.88 -23.74
N LEU A 412 -15.02 -34.30 -23.34
CA LEU A 412 -14.37 -34.62 -22.09
C LEU A 412 -15.25 -34.23 -20.90
N GLN A 413 -15.89 -33.06 -20.93
CA GLN A 413 -16.85 -32.67 -19.90
C GLN A 413 -18.07 -33.60 -19.87
N ALA A 414 -18.61 -33.98 -21.03
CA ALA A 414 -19.78 -34.87 -21.10
C ALA A 414 -19.48 -36.30 -20.64
N THR A 415 -18.33 -36.85 -21.03
CA THR A 415 -17.85 -38.15 -20.55
C THR A 415 -17.53 -38.10 -19.06
N TRP A 416 -16.93 -37.01 -18.58
CA TRP A 416 -16.67 -36.82 -17.17
C TRP A 416 -17.95 -36.69 -16.33
N THR A 417 -18.93 -35.87 -16.75
CA THR A 417 -20.21 -35.77 -16.03
C THR A 417 -20.89 -37.11 -15.93
N LYS A 418 -20.83 -37.92 -17.00
CA LYS A 418 -21.38 -39.27 -16.99
C LYS A 418 -20.66 -40.18 -16.00
N VAL A 419 -19.32 -40.25 -16.04
CA VAL A 419 -18.53 -41.07 -15.10
C VAL A 419 -18.72 -40.59 -13.65
N HIS A 420 -18.82 -39.28 -13.43
CA HIS A 420 -19.05 -38.70 -12.11
C HIS A 420 -20.45 -39.07 -11.57
N ASP A 421 -21.48 -38.97 -12.41
CA ASP A 421 -22.84 -39.37 -12.05
C ASP A 421 -22.92 -40.89 -11.82
N ASP A 422 -22.22 -41.70 -12.60
CA ASP A 422 -22.15 -43.15 -12.45
C ASP A 422 -21.48 -43.54 -11.11
N ILE A 423 -20.34 -42.95 -10.75
CA ILE A 423 -19.65 -43.19 -9.46
C ILE A 423 -20.52 -42.76 -8.28
N ASN A 424 -21.13 -41.57 -8.33
CA ASN A 424 -22.01 -41.09 -7.26
C ASN A 424 -23.32 -41.92 -7.16
N ASN A 425 -23.76 -42.55 -8.25
CA ASN A 425 -24.91 -43.45 -8.26
C ASN A 425 -24.54 -44.87 -7.79
N GLU A 426 -23.31 -45.32 -8.00
CA GLU A 426 -22.80 -46.62 -7.52
C GLU A 426 -22.52 -46.63 -6.01
N ASP A 427 -22.16 -45.50 -5.39
CA ASP A 427 -22.14 -45.41 -3.93
C ASP A 427 -23.52 -45.71 -3.31
N ASN A 428 -24.59 -45.42 -4.06
CA ASN A 428 -25.97 -45.78 -3.74
C ASN A 428 -26.31 -47.27 -3.98
N THR A 429 -25.50 -48.02 -4.73
CA THR A 429 -25.65 -49.47 -4.93
C THR A 429 -24.77 -50.27 -3.98
N ILE A 430 -23.59 -49.77 -3.59
CA ILE A 430 -22.72 -50.40 -2.58
C ILE A 430 -23.39 -50.36 -1.19
N GLU A 431 -24.02 -49.24 -0.80
CA GLU A 431 -24.83 -49.18 0.43
C GLU A 431 -26.07 -50.10 0.36
N LYS A 432 -26.68 -50.28 -0.82
CA LYS A 432 -27.81 -51.21 -1.00
C LYS A 432 -27.41 -52.68 -0.97
N LEU A 433 -26.20 -53.02 -1.39
CA LEU A 433 -25.70 -54.41 -1.34
C LEU A 433 -25.23 -54.80 0.08
N GLN A 434 -24.82 -53.85 0.92
CA GLN A 434 -24.59 -54.11 2.34
C GLN A 434 -25.89 -54.29 3.15
N TYR A 435 -27.01 -53.73 2.71
CA TYR A 435 -28.31 -53.89 3.39
C TYR A 435 -29.08 -55.17 3.00
N ILE A 436 -28.56 -55.97 2.07
CA ILE A 436 -29.19 -57.24 1.64
C ILE A 436 -28.56 -58.46 2.35
N HIS A 437 -27.60 -58.26 3.26
CA HIS A 437 -26.93 -59.34 3.99
C HIS A 437 -27.17 -59.36 5.52
N GLU A 438 -28.22 -58.70 6.00
CA GLU A 438 -28.92 -59.03 7.26
C GLU A 438 -30.31 -59.58 6.93
#